data_AF-A0A0Q4QMX5-F1
#
_entry.id   AF-A0A0Q4QMX5-F1
#
_cell.length_a   1.000
_cell.length_b   1.000
_cell.length_c   1.000
_cell.angle_alpha   90.00
_cell.angle_beta   90.00
_cell.angle_gamma   90.00
#
_symmetry.space_group_name_H-M   'P 1'
#
loop_
_entity.id
_entity.type
_entity.pdbx_description
1 polymer ?
#
loop_
_entity_poly.entity_id
_entity_poly.type
_entity_poly.pdbx_seq_one_letter_code
_entity_poly.pdbx_strand_id
1 'polypeptide(L)'
;MLTAANSKHDLPFYPRLQPASRHDAVSFVVSSVEFSQRFTLIMLDKMMLDAAHDVAAIYELLQHQGVKPFIDLNKHEPLFPTWASDCYDLMRNYKHTKRKKRQSLENDYLSSE
;
A
#
# COMPACT_ATOMS: atom_id res chain seq x y z
N MET A 1 22.12 -16.75 -3.08
CA MET A 1 21.59 -15.46 -2.57
C MET A 1 22.20 -14.38 -3.42
N LEU A 2 21.40 -13.58 -4.12
CA LEU A 2 21.91 -12.40 -4.83
C LEU A 2 22.06 -11.30 -3.78
N THR A 3 23.26 -10.72 -3.67
CA THR A 3 23.50 -9.53 -2.84
C THR A 3 23.72 -8.34 -3.76
N ALA A 4 23.35 -7.14 -3.32
CA ALA A 4 23.68 -5.91 -4.02
C ALA A 4 25.22 -5.74 -4.02
N ALA A 5 25.85 -5.88 -5.19
CA ALA A 5 27.29 -5.72 -5.34
C ALA A 5 27.70 -4.34 -4.79
N ASN A 6 28.63 -4.34 -3.83
CA ASN A 6 29.17 -3.16 -3.14
C ASN A 6 28.20 -2.42 -2.19
N SER A 7 27.09 -3.04 -1.76
CA SER A 7 26.28 -2.49 -0.65
C SER A 7 27.01 -2.67 0.68
N LYS A 8 27.08 -1.61 1.49
CA LYS A 8 27.66 -1.64 2.85
C LYS A 8 27.10 -2.76 3.74
N HIS A 9 25.86 -3.18 3.51
CA HIS A 9 25.16 -4.14 4.36
C HIS A 9 24.74 -5.43 3.63
N ASP A 10 25.26 -5.68 2.41
CA ASP A 10 24.95 -6.90 1.64
C ASP A 10 23.46 -7.32 1.67
N LEU A 11 22.57 -6.36 1.38
CA LEU A 11 21.14 -6.58 1.55
C LEU A 11 20.67 -7.75 0.64
N PRO A 12 20.00 -8.77 1.19
CA PRO A 12 19.58 -9.93 0.42
C PRO A 12 18.51 -9.53 -0.61
N PHE A 13 18.73 -9.91 -1.86
CA PHE A 13 17.75 -9.72 -2.92
C PHE A 13 16.90 -10.99 -3.11
N TYR A 14 15.58 -10.81 -3.15
CA TYR A 14 14.60 -11.89 -3.31
C TYR A 14 13.70 -11.64 -4.53
N PRO A 15 14.17 -11.94 -5.75
CA PRO A 15 13.34 -11.78 -6.94
C PRO A 15 12.25 -12.85 -6.95
N ARG A 16 10.99 -12.41 -6.98
CA ARG A 16 9.83 -13.29 -7.17
C ARG A 16 9.16 -13.03 -8.50
N LEU A 17 9.23 -14.03 -9.36
CA LEU A 17 8.57 -14.03 -10.66
C LEU A 17 7.16 -14.60 -10.49
N GLN A 18 6.19 -13.86 -11.00
CA GLN A 18 4.78 -14.20 -10.95
C GLN A 18 4.26 -14.40 -12.39
N PRO A 19 3.28 -15.30 -12.61
CA PRO A 19 2.70 -15.48 -13.94
C PRO A 19 2.09 -14.17 -14.45
N ALA A 20 2.34 -13.82 -15.71
CA ALA A 20 1.82 -12.60 -16.32
C ALA A 20 0.27 -12.56 -16.40
N SER A 21 -0.39 -13.71 -16.30
CA SER A 21 -1.86 -13.81 -16.28
C SER A 21 -2.48 -13.47 -14.93
N ARG A 22 -1.68 -13.33 -13.87
CA ARG A 22 -2.15 -13.05 -12.52
C ARG A 22 -2.18 -11.53 -12.29
N HIS A 23 -3.27 -11.04 -11.72
CA HIS A 23 -3.39 -9.63 -11.34
C HIS A 23 -2.30 -9.24 -10.32
N ASP A 24 -1.65 -8.10 -10.52
CA ASP A 24 -0.51 -7.64 -9.71
C ASP A 24 -0.84 -7.57 -8.21
N ALA A 25 -2.01 -7.03 -7.85
CA ALA A 25 -2.48 -7.01 -6.46
C ALA A 25 -2.55 -8.42 -5.82
N VAL A 26 -2.93 -9.47 -6.57
CA VAL A 26 -2.98 -10.84 -6.04
C VAL A 26 -1.57 -11.41 -5.92
N SER A 27 -0.73 -11.17 -6.94
CA SER A 27 0.69 -11.51 -6.94
C SER A 27 1.42 -10.91 -5.73
N PHE A 28 1.06 -9.67 -5.36
CA PHE A 28 1.61 -8.96 -4.22
C PHE A 28 1.27 -9.63 -2.89
N VAL A 29 -0.01 -9.95 -2.65
CA VAL A 29 -0.44 -10.59 -1.38
C VAL A 29 0.33 -11.88 -1.12
N VAL A 30 0.42 -12.74 -2.14
CA VAL A 30 1.17 -14.00 -2.05
C VAL A 30 2.65 -13.74 -1.75
N SER A 31 3.25 -12.78 -2.45
CA SER A 31 4.67 -12.45 -2.28
C SER A 31 4.97 -11.83 -0.91
N SER A 32 4.07 -11.01 -0.37
CA SER A 32 4.20 -10.40 0.97
C SER A 32 4.16 -11.45 2.08
N VAL A 33 3.21 -12.39 2.01
CA VAL A 33 3.11 -13.49 2.99
C VAL A 33 4.34 -14.40 2.90
N GLU A 34 4.76 -14.76 1.69
CA GLU A 34 5.97 -15.56 1.49
C GLU A 34 7.21 -14.86 2.04
N PHE A 35 7.36 -13.55 1.80
CA PHE A 35 8.44 -12.74 2.33
C PHE A 35 8.45 -12.74 3.86
N SER A 36 7.29 -12.51 4.50
CA SER A 36 7.17 -12.51 5.96
C SER A 36 7.54 -13.86 6.59
N GLN A 37 7.20 -14.97 5.92
CA GLN A 37 7.57 -16.31 6.38
C GLN A 37 9.06 -16.63 6.18
N ARG A 38 9.70 -16.05 5.15
CA ARG A 38 11.11 -16.32 4.82
C ARG A 38 12.08 -15.48 5.65
N PHE A 39 11.69 -14.25 5.99
CA PHE A 39 12.54 -13.26 6.65
C PHE A 39 12.02 -12.91 8.05
N THR A 40 11.90 -13.92 8.91
CA THR A 40 11.35 -13.77 10.27
C THR A 40 12.22 -12.91 11.20
N LEU A 41 13.50 -12.73 10.88
CA LEU A 41 14.44 -11.95 11.70
C LEU A 41 14.50 -10.46 11.31
N ILE A 42 13.89 -10.08 10.18
CA ILE A 42 13.93 -8.70 9.67
C ILE A 42 12.55 -8.08 9.85
N MET A 43 12.46 -7.00 10.62
CA MET A 43 11.25 -6.19 10.70
C MET A 43 11.19 -5.24 9.50
N LEU A 44 10.18 -5.42 8.65
CA LEU A 44 9.95 -4.54 7.52
C LEU A 44 9.14 -3.31 8.00
N ASP A 45 9.77 -2.14 8.06
CA ASP A 45 9.13 -0.91 8.58
C ASP A 45 8.29 -0.22 7.50
N LYS A 46 8.77 -0.21 6.25
CA LYS A 46 8.19 0.56 5.15
C LYS A 46 8.18 -0.24 3.86
N MET A 47 7.10 -0.14 3.10
CA MET A 47 6.99 -0.79 1.79
C MET A 47 6.59 0.22 0.73
N MET A 48 7.33 0.23 -0.38
CA MET A 48 7.07 1.09 -1.54
C MET A 48 6.41 0.27 -2.63
N LEU A 49 5.26 0.74 -3.13
CA LEU A 49 4.49 0.09 -4.19
C LEU A 49 4.06 1.13 -5.24
N ASP A 50 3.83 0.66 -6.45
CA ASP A 50 3.31 1.49 -7.53
C ASP A 50 1.77 1.57 -7.50
N ALA A 51 1.22 2.34 -8.44
CA ALA A 51 -0.21 2.61 -8.54
C ALA A 51 -1.08 1.37 -8.82
N ALA A 52 -0.52 0.26 -9.31
CA ALA A 52 -1.26 -0.98 -9.51
C ALA A 52 -1.72 -1.61 -8.18
N HIS A 53 -1.12 -1.19 -7.06
CA HIS A 53 -1.38 -1.66 -5.71
C HIS A 53 -2.24 -0.70 -4.88
N ASP A 54 -2.80 0.36 -5.48
CA ASP A 54 -3.68 1.32 -4.82
C ASP A 54 -5.09 0.73 -4.59
N VAL A 55 -5.17 -0.30 -3.73
CA VAL A 55 -6.39 -1.04 -3.40
C VAL A 55 -6.51 -1.17 -1.88
N ALA A 56 -7.70 -0.91 -1.33
CA ALA A 56 -7.96 -0.92 0.12
C ALA A 56 -7.43 -2.16 0.85
N ALA A 57 -7.62 -3.35 0.27
CA ALA A 57 -7.16 -4.62 0.84
C ALA A 57 -5.63 -4.68 1.06
N ILE A 58 -4.84 -4.01 0.22
CA ILE A 58 -3.38 -3.96 0.37
C ILE A 58 -2.99 -3.08 1.56
N TYR A 59 -3.68 -1.94 1.75
CA TYR A 59 -3.47 -1.10 2.93
C TYR A 59 -3.81 -1.83 4.22
N GLU A 60 -4.93 -2.58 4.25
CA GLU A 60 -5.34 -3.38 5.40
C GLU A 60 -4.34 -4.49 5.72
N LEU A 61 -3.86 -5.19 4.69
CA LEU A 61 -2.81 -6.22 4.85
C LEU A 61 -1.55 -5.63 5.47
N LEU A 62 -1.05 -4.51 4.91
CA LEU A 62 0.17 -3.87 5.40
C LEU A 62 0.00 -3.32 6.82
N GLN A 63 -1.18 -2.77 7.14
CA GLN A 63 -1.51 -2.35 8.49
C GLN A 63 -1.48 -3.53 9.47
N HIS A 64 -2.06 -4.68 9.11
CA HIS A 64 -2.03 -5.89 9.94
C HIS A 64 -0.60 -6.44 10.11
N GLN A 65 0.28 -6.23 9.13
CA GLN A 65 1.69 -6.59 9.20
C GLN A 65 2.55 -5.55 9.96
N GLY A 66 1.97 -4.42 10.38
CA GLY A 66 2.72 -3.32 11.01
C GLY A 66 3.64 -2.57 10.06
N VAL A 67 3.42 -2.68 8.75
CA VAL A 67 4.25 -2.09 7.69
C VAL A 67 3.63 -0.78 7.22
N LYS A 68 4.43 0.29 7.12
CA LYS A 68 3.95 1.57 6.57
C LYS A 68 3.91 1.55 5.03
N PRO A 69 2.74 1.76 4.41
CA PRO A 69 2.61 1.82 2.95
C PRO A 69 3.06 3.16 2.37
N PHE A 70 3.84 3.12 1.29
CA PHE A 70 4.14 4.22 0.38
C PHE A 70 3.72 3.78 -1.03
N ILE A 71 2.44 3.96 -1.34
CA ILE A 71 1.83 3.50 -2.60
C ILE A 71 1.55 4.73 -3.46
N ASP A 72 1.97 4.68 -4.72
CA ASP A 72 1.58 5.72 -5.68
C ASP A 72 0.06 5.66 -5.91
N LEU A 73 -0.59 6.81 -6.09
CA LEU A 73 -2.04 6.84 -6.24
C LEU A 73 -2.42 6.54 -7.69
N ASN A 74 -3.38 5.65 -7.89
CA ASN A 74 -3.86 5.39 -9.24
C ASN A 74 -4.64 6.61 -9.76
N LYS A 75 -4.13 7.22 -10.83
CA LYS A 75 -4.81 8.27 -11.59
C LYS A 75 -5.96 7.61 -12.34
N HIS A 76 -7.06 7.36 -11.64
CA HIS A 76 -8.32 7.08 -12.29
C HIS A 76 -8.74 8.34 -13.04
N GLU A 77 -8.40 8.42 -14.33
CA GLU A 77 -9.24 9.16 -15.25
C GLU A 77 -10.62 8.51 -15.17
N PRO A 78 -11.68 9.26 -14.81
CA PRO A 78 -12.98 8.67 -14.73
C PRO A 78 -13.33 8.14 -16.12
N LEU A 79 -13.44 6.82 -16.25
CA LEU A 79 -14.05 6.14 -17.40
C LEU A 79 -15.53 6.53 -17.60
N PHE A 80 -16.04 7.42 -16.75
CA PHE A 80 -17.39 7.92 -16.80
C PHE A 80 -17.45 9.20 -17.64
N PRO A 81 -18.50 9.38 -18.44
CA PRO A 81 -18.72 10.64 -19.14
C PRO A 81 -18.75 11.79 -18.12
N THR A 82 -18.35 12.99 -18.56
CA THR A 82 -18.05 14.18 -17.73
C THR A 82 -19.15 14.63 -16.76
N TRP A 83 -20.38 14.13 -16.89
CA TRP A 83 -21.46 14.38 -15.92
C TRP A 83 -21.37 13.49 -14.67
N ALA A 84 -20.64 12.38 -14.71
CA ALA A 84 -20.45 11.47 -13.59
C ALA A 84 -19.11 11.68 -12.87
N SER A 85 -18.15 12.40 -13.48
CA SER A 85 -16.93 12.86 -12.79
C SER A 85 -17.29 13.79 -11.63
N ASP A 86 -18.26 14.68 -11.80
CA ASP A 86 -18.71 15.59 -10.73
C ASP A 86 -19.23 14.82 -9.52
N CYS A 87 -20.05 13.78 -9.74
CA CYS A 87 -20.53 12.90 -8.68
C CYS A 87 -19.40 12.08 -8.04
N TYR A 88 -18.44 11.60 -8.83
CA TYR A 88 -17.30 10.83 -8.34
C TYR A 88 -16.36 11.70 -7.48
N ASP A 89 -16.08 12.93 -7.90
CA ASP A 89 -15.27 13.88 -7.15
C ASP A 89 -15.97 14.34 -5.86
N LEU A 90 -17.30 14.48 -5.88
CA LEU A 90 -18.10 14.73 -4.67
C LEU A 90 -17.98 13.56 -3.67
N MET A 91 -18.07 12.32 -4.15
CA MET A 91 -17.90 11.13 -3.31
C MET A 91 -16.46 10.98 -2.78
N ARG A 92 -15.45 11.29 -3.60
CA ARG A 92 -14.04 11.29 -3.22
C ARG A 92 -13.77 12.35 -2.15
N ASN A 93 -14.24 13.58 -2.35
CA ASN A 93 -14.13 14.67 -1.38
C ASN A 93 -14.86 14.34 -0.08
N TYR A 94 -16.03 13.71 -0.14
CA TYR A 94 -16.74 13.25 1.06
C TYR A 94 -15.92 12.25 1.87
N LYS A 95 -15.33 11.24 1.20
CA LYS A 95 -14.47 10.25 1.87
C LYS A 95 -13.22 10.87 2.50
N HIS A 96 -12.52 11.76 1.79
CA HIS A 96 -11.36 12.48 2.34
C HIS A 96 -11.74 13.36 3.52
N THR A 97 -12.85 14.10 3.44
CA THR A 97 -13.33 14.95 4.52
C THR A 97 -13.69 14.12 5.76
N LYS A 98 -14.34 12.96 5.59
CA LYS A 98 -14.63 12.03 6.70
C LYS A 98 -13.36 11.47 7.33
N ARG A 99 -12.35 11.13 6.53
CA ARG A 99 -11.06 10.59 7.01
C ARG A 99 -10.27 11.64 7.80
N LYS A 100 -10.19 12.88 7.30
CA LYS A 100 -9.60 14.01 8.04
C LYS A 100 -10.32 14.28 9.35
N LYS A 101 -11.66 14.22 9.35
CA LYS A 101 -12.46 14.41 10.57
C LYS A 101 -12.23 13.30 11.61
N ARG A 102 -12.09 12.03 11.18
CA ARG A 102 -11.72 10.93 12.08
C ARG A 102 -10.32 11.09 12.67
N GLN A 103 -9.33 11.45 11.85
CA GLN A 103 -7.96 11.66 12.32
C GLN A 103 -7.84 12.87 13.26
N SER A 104 -8.60 13.95 13.02
CA SER A 104 -8.67 15.09 13.95
C SER A 104 -9.23 14.65 15.29
N LEU A 105 -10.35 13.92 15.30
CA LEU A 105 -10.95 13.42 16.54
C LEU A 105 -9.99 12.49 17.28
N GLU A 106 -9.34 11.54 16.59
CA GLU A 106 -8.36 10.65 17.21
C GLU A 106 -7.17 11.42 17.81
N ASN A 107 -6.68 12.48 17.15
CA ASN A 107 -5.59 13.32 17.67
C ASN A 107 -6.02 14.22 18.85
N ASP A 108 -7.27 14.69 18.85
CA ASP A 108 -7.82 15.51 19.93
C ASP A 108 -8.01 14.68 21.22
N TYR A 109 -8.41 13.41 21.09
CA TYR A 109 -8.46 12.47 22.22
C TYR A 109 -7.07 12.18 22.80
N LEU A 110 -6.07 11.94 21.95
CA LEU A 110 -4.69 11.66 22.38
C LEU A 110 -3.93 12.86 22.97
N SER A 111 -4.42 14.10 22.77
CA SER A 111 -3.82 15.32 23.35
C SER A 111 -4.46 15.72 24.69
N SER A 112 -5.41 14.92 25.20
CA SER A 112 -6.15 15.17 26.44
C SER A 112 -5.78 14.22 27.59
N GLU A 113 -4.78 13.36 27.39
CA GLU A 113 -4.04 12.58 28.40
C GLU A 113 -2.64 13.19 28.60
#